data_AF-A0A957YGU1-F1
#
_entry.id   AF-A0A957YGU1-F1
#
_cell.length_a   1.000
_cell.length_b   1.000
_cell.length_c   1.000
_cell.angle_alpha   90.00
_cell.angle_beta   90.00
_cell.angle_gamma   90.00
#
_symmetry.space_group_name_H-M   'P 1'
#
loop_
_entity.id
_entity.type
_entity.pdbx_description
1 polymer ?
#
loop_
_entity_poly.entity_id
_entity_poly.type
_entity_poly.pdbx_seq_one_letter_code
_entity_poly.pdbx_strand_id
1 'polypeptide(L)'
;MFSGDVGQADAGYWLYVRSRRCKELIKTRVDLRNDLSQRDEGGYFTRKVLIGNNSRCFERVEVTLIFDETRQLIDHQASGGEIISAEEYEAQQETE
;
A
#
# COMPACT_ATOMS: atom_id res chain seq x y z
N MET A 1 -9.11 -36.38 -1.46
CA MET A 1 -10.00 -35.21 -1.46
C MET A 1 -9.95 -34.59 -0.09
N PHE A 2 -9.26 -33.46 0.08
CA PHE A 2 -9.45 -32.57 1.22
C PHE A 2 -9.65 -31.18 0.64
N SER A 3 -10.93 -30.83 0.43
CA SER A 3 -11.35 -29.47 0.20
C SER A 3 -11.22 -28.73 1.53
N GLY A 4 -10.04 -28.15 1.76
CA GLY A 4 -9.83 -27.17 2.82
C GLY A 4 -10.29 -25.81 2.31
N ASP A 5 -11.61 -25.58 2.35
CA ASP A 5 -12.18 -24.24 2.39
C ASP A 5 -11.66 -23.56 3.66
N VAL A 6 -10.53 -22.85 3.55
CA VAL A 6 -10.18 -21.82 4.50
C VAL A 6 -10.58 -20.51 3.84
N GLY A 7 -11.77 -20.04 4.19
CA GLY A 7 -12.14 -18.62 4.17
C GLY A 7 -11.20 -17.83 5.08
N GLN A 8 -9.91 -17.80 4.72
CA GLN A 8 -8.97 -16.86 5.24
C GLN A 8 -9.29 -15.58 4.50
N ALA A 9 -10.04 -14.68 5.12
CA ALA A 9 -10.04 -13.29 4.71
C ALA A 9 -8.56 -12.85 4.72
N ASP A 10 -7.92 -12.92 3.54
CA ASP A 10 -6.63 -12.34 3.25
C ASP A 10 -6.76 -10.87 3.65
N ALA A 11 -6.25 -10.51 4.84
CA ALA A 11 -6.17 -9.14 5.28
C ALA A 11 -5.05 -8.43 4.50
N GLY A 12 -5.17 -8.42 3.17
CA GLY A 12 -4.31 -7.72 2.24
C GLY A 12 -4.88 -6.33 2.03
N TYR A 13 -4.11 -5.31 2.37
CA TYR A 13 -4.42 -3.91 2.09
C TYR A 13 -3.79 -3.52 0.75
N TRP A 14 -4.63 -3.14 -0.21
CA TRP A 14 -4.16 -2.61 -1.49
C TRP A 14 -3.80 -1.14 -1.33
N LEU A 15 -2.57 -0.81 -1.68
CA LEU A 15 -2.06 0.55 -1.63
C LEU A 15 -1.77 1.03 -3.06
N TYR A 16 -2.40 2.14 -3.42
CA TYR A 16 -2.24 2.80 -4.70
C TYR A 16 -1.55 4.13 -4.48
N VAL A 17 -0.50 4.37 -5.25
CA VAL A 17 0.36 5.54 -5.06
C VAL A 17 0.73 6.11 -6.40
N ARG A 18 0.61 7.42 -6.53
CA ARG A 18 1.03 8.18 -7.70
C ARG A 18 2.37 8.85 -7.45
N SER A 19 3.38 8.54 -8.26
CA SER A 19 4.67 9.21 -8.19
C SER A 19 4.54 10.68 -8.59
N ARG A 20 5.10 11.60 -7.81
CA ARG A 20 4.99 13.04 -8.13
C ARG A 20 5.80 13.44 -9.36
N ARG A 21 6.90 12.72 -9.65
CA ARG A 21 7.84 13.08 -10.72
C ARG A 21 7.40 12.61 -12.10
N CYS A 22 7.11 11.32 -12.23
CA CYS A 22 6.74 10.76 -13.53
C CYS A 22 5.24 10.50 -13.66
N LYS A 23 4.46 10.83 -12.63
CA LYS A 23 3.00 10.62 -12.58
C LYS A 23 2.59 9.17 -12.81
N GLU A 24 3.53 8.24 -12.63
CA GLU A 24 3.29 6.82 -12.77
C GLU A 24 2.49 6.31 -11.56
N LEU A 25 1.51 5.46 -11.85
CA LEU A 25 0.63 4.86 -10.87
C LEU A 25 1.19 3.49 -10.46
N ILE A 26 1.56 3.38 -9.19
CA ILE A 26 2.16 2.18 -8.63
C ILE A 26 1.14 1.56 -7.67
N LYS A 27 0.83 0.28 -7.89
CA LYS A 27 0.01 -0.52 -6.96
C LYS A 27 0.89 -1.50 -6.21
N THR A 28 0.66 -1.64 -4.92
CA THR A 28 1.31 -2.66 -4.10
C THR A 28 0.33 -3.28 -3.13
N ARG A 29 0.57 -4.53 -2.74
CA ARG A 29 -0.20 -5.24 -1.73
C ARG A 29 0.60 -5.27 -0.43
N VAL A 30 -0.05 -4.84 0.64
CA VAL A 30 0.48 -4.88 2.00
C VAL A 30 -0.24 -5.96 2.76
N ASP A 31 0.47 -6.94 3.27
CA ASP A 31 -0.13 -8.07 3.97
C ASP A 31 -0.22 -7.76 5.47
N LEU A 32 -1.41 -7.38 5.98
CA LEU A 32 -1.58 -6.89 7.35
C LEU A 32 -1.23 -7.93 8.43
N ARG A 33 -1.05 -9.20 8.06
CA ARG A 33 -0.62 -10.24 9.00
C ARG A 33 0.89 -10.37 9.13
N ASN A 34 1.60 -10.17 8.04
CA ASN A 34 3.03 -10.46 7.94
C ASN A 34 3.88 -9.19 7.85
N ASP A 35 3.28 -8.10 7.40
CA ASP A 35 3.98 -6.86 7.07
C ASP A 35 3.86 -5.80 8.16
N LEU A 36 2.92 -5.98 9.09
CA LEU A 36 2.75 -5.09 10.24
C LEU A 36 3.88 -5.31 11.24
N SER A 37 4.61 -4.24 11.51
CA SER A 37 5.54 -4.13 12.62
C SER A 37 4.81 -3.54 13.83
N GLN A 38 5.10 -4.06 15.02
CA GLN A 38 4.52 -3.54 16.25
C GLN A 38 5.19 -2.21 16.62
N ARG A 39 4.41 -1.22 17.07
CA ARG A 39 4.96 0.03 17.61
C ARG A 39 5.18 -0.08 19.11
N ASP A 40 6.21 0.59 19.62
CA ASP A 40 6.47 0.72 21.07
C ASP A 40 5.30 1.37 21.83
N GLU A 41 4.61 2.34 21.20
CA GLU A 41 3.47 3.05 21.78
C GLU A 41 2.15 2.25 21.78
N GLY A 42 2.17 1.01 21.25
CA GLY A 42 0.98 0.22 20.98
C GLY A 42 0.47 0.38 19.54
N GLY A 43 -0.24 -0.63 19.04
CA GLY A 43 -0.68 -0.71 17.65
C GLY A 43 0.40 -1.20 16.68
N TYR A 44 0.17 -0.93 15.40
CA TYR A 44 0.99 -1.46 14.32
C TYR A 44 1.35 -0.38 13.30
N PHE A 45 2.45 -0.60 12.57
CA PHE A 45 2.82 0.23 11.43
C PHE A 45 3.45 -0.62 10.36
N THR A 46 3.40 -0.15 9.12
CA THR A 46 4.18 -0.70 8.01
C THR A 46 4.72 0.43 7.17
N ARG A 47 5.91 0.21 6.62
CA ARG A 47 6.60 1.12 5.73
C ARG A 47 6.92 0.38 4.45
N LYS A 48 6.36 0.87 3.34
CA LYS A 48 6.65 0.39 2.00
C LYS A 48 7.38 1.45 1.22
N VAL A 49 8.45 1.04 0.55
CA VAL A 49 9.15 1.90 -0.41
C VAL A 49 8.84 1.36 -1.80
N LEU A 50 8.05 2.11 -2.55
CA LEU A 50 7.73 1.83 -3.94
C LEU A 50 8.71 2.58 -4.84
N ILE A 51 9.16 1.95 -5.91
CA ILE A 51 10.04 2.56 -6.89
C ILE A 51 9.34 2.47 -8.24
N GLY A 52 9.31 3.58 -8.98
CA GLY A 52 8.75 3.61 -10.32
C GLY A 52 9.39 2.55 -11.22
N ASN A 53 8.58 1.89 -12.04
CA ASN A 53 9.02 0.80 -12.91
C ASN A 53 9.69 1.33 -14.19
N ASN A 54 9.47 2.61 -14.53
CA ASN A 54 10.19 3.26 -15.62
C ASN A 54 11.68 3.41 -15.30
N SER A 55 12.54 2.92 -16.20
CA SER A 55 14.01 3.06 -16.11
C SER A 55 14.50 4.52 -16.15
N ARG A 56 13.60 5.47 -16.40
CA ARG A 56 13.89 6.92 -16.38
C ARG A 56 13.45 7.60 -15.08
N CYS A 57 12.77 6.88 -14.19
CA CYS A 57 12.17 7.44 -12.98
C CYS A 57 12.42 6.57 -11.74
N PHE A 58 13.60 6.76 -11.14
CA PHE A 58 13.98 6.09 -9.88
C PHE A 58 13.45 6.82 -8.64
N GLU A 59 12.31 7.49 -8.76
CA GLU A 59 11.71 8.18 -7.62
C GLU A 59 11.22 7.12 -6.63
N ARG A 60 11.65 7.26 -5.37
CA ARG A 60 11.23 6.35 -4.30
C ARG A 60 10.05 6.99 -3.61
N VAL A 61 8.89 6.36 -3.74
CA VAL A 61 7.72 6.76 -3.00
C VAL A 61 7.64 5.93 -1.74
N GLU A 62 7.93 6.58 -0.63
CA GLU A 62 7.84 5.97 0.67
C GLU A 62 6.44 6.17 1.23
N VAL A 63 5.78 5.08 1.58
CA VAL A 63 4.47 5.08 2.21
C VAL A 63 4.56 4.45 3.58
N THR A 64 4.11 5.19 4.57
CA THR A 64 3.99 4.75 5.95
C THR A 64 2.52 4.68 6.29
N LEU A 65 2.07 3.51 6.73
CA LEU A 65 0.69 3.28 7.18
C LEU A 65 0.76 2.93 8.67
N ILE A 66 -0.05 3.62 9.48
CA ILE A 66 -0.18 3.38 10.90
C ILE A 66 -1.56 2.79 11.16
N PHE A 67 -1.56 1.70 11.92
CA PHE A 67 -2.75 0.98 12.31
C PHE A 67 -2.88 0.97 13.84
N ASP A 68 -4.11 0.93 14.32
CA ASP A 68 -4.38 0.73 15.74
C ASP A 68 -4.18 -0.74 16.17
N GLU A 69 -4.47 -1.05 17.43
CA GLU A 69 -4.40 -2.41 17.98
C GLU A 69 -5.39 -3.37 17.30
N THR A 70 -6.51 -2.86 16.77
CA THR A 70 -7.50 -3.64 16.01
C THR A 70 -7.16 -3.77 14.52
N ARG A 71 -5.96 -3.33 14.10
CA ARG A 71 -5.44 -3.33 12.72
C ARG A 71 -6.29 -2.47 11.76
N GLN A 72 -6.93 -1.45 12.29
CA GLN A 72 -7.63 -0.42 11.52
C GLN A 72 -6.65 0.69 11.16
N LEU A 73 -6.67 1.13 9.90
CA LEU A 73 -5.81 2.21 9.43
C LEU A 73 -6.24 3.51 10.12
N ILE A 74 -5.33 4.13 10.86
CA ILE A 74 -5.57 5.41 11.55
C ILE A 74 -4.79 6.57 10.92
N ASP A 75 -3.68 6.27 10.26
CA ASP A 75 -2.85 7.27 9.60
C ASP A 75 -2.18 6.66 8.35
N HIS A 76 -2.01 7.48 7.34
CA HIS A 76 -1.29 7.13 6.12
C HIS A 76 -0.52 8.35 5.59
N GLN A 77 0.77 8.15 5.33
CA GLN A 77 1.64 9.19 4.86
C GLN A 77 2.42 8.73 3.63
N ALA A 78 2.46 9.57 2.61
CA ALA A 78 3.25 9.35 1.40
C ALA A 78 4.35 10.41 1.29
N SER A 79 5.56 9.99 0.95
CA SER A 79 6.70 10.86 0.67
C SER A 79 7.25 10.55 -0.71
N GLY A 80 7.38 11.58 -1.56
CA GLY A 80 7.80 11.42 -2.97
C GLY A 80 6.65 11.14 -3.96
N GLY A 81 5.42 11.02 -3.46
CA GLY A 81 4.21 10.79 -4.23
C GLY A 81 2.97 11.07 -3.40
N GLU A 82 1.82 10.65 -3.91
CA GLU A 82 0.52 10.83 -3.27
C GLU A 82 -0.20 9.47 -3.24
N ILE A 83 -0.77 9.11 -2.10
CA ILE A 83 -1.63 7.93 -1.99
C ILE A 83 -2.96 8.30 -2.62
N ILE A 84 -3.40 7.47 -3.55
CA ILE A 84 -4.67 7.64 -4.26
C ILE A 84 -5.59 6.49 -3.91
N SER A 85 -6.89 6.69 -4.15
CA SER A 85 -7.88 5.63 -4.03
C SER A 85 -7.80 4.64 -5.22
N ALA A 86 -8.42 3.46 -5.04
CA ALA A 86 -8.56 2.49 -6.12
C ALA A 86 -9.33 3.09 -7.31
N GLU A 87 -10.36 3.89 -7.03
CA GLU A 87 -11.19 4.56 -8.04
C GLU A 87 -10.35 5.53 -8.90
N GLU A 88 -9.49 6.32 -8.28
CA GLU A 88 -8.58 7.23 -9.00
C GLU A 88 -7.54 6.47 -9.83
N TYR A 89 -7.07 5.32 -9.33
CA TYR A 89 -6.15 4.46 -10.07
C TYR A 89 -6.81 3.92 -11.34
N GLU A 90 -8.03 3.39 -11.24
CA GLU A 90 -8.79 2.87 -12.37
C GLU A 90 -9.12 3.95 -13.39
N ALA A 91 -9.56 5.14 -12.94
CA ALA A 91 -9.87 6.27 -13.81
C ALA A 91 -8.67 6.71 -14.67
N GLN A 92 -7.46 6.67 -14.11
CA GLN A 92 -6.26 7.01 -14.87
C GLN A 92 -5.75 5.86 -15.75
N GLN A 93 -5.95 4.60 -15.34
CA GLN A 93 -5.61 3.45 -16.19
C GLN A 93 -6.45 3.37 -17.46
N GLU A 94 -7.72 3.77 -17.39
CA GLU A 94 -8.64 3.70 -18.54
C GLU A 94 -8.37 4.80 -19.59
N THR A 95 -7.56 5.80 -19.26
CA THR A 95 -7.23 6.93 -20.15
C THR A 95 -5.97 6.68 -20.99
N GLU A 96 -5.24 5.57 -20.78
CA GLU A 96 -3.97 5.26 -21.48
C GLU A 96 -4.12 4.27 -22.66
#